data_AF-A0A7V3JMT0-F1
#
_entry.id   AF-A0A7V3JMT0-F1
#
_cell.length_a   1.000
_cell.length_b   1.000
_cell.length_c   1.000
_cell.angle_alpha   90.00
_cell.angle_beta   90.00
_cell.angle_gamma   90.00
#
_symmetry.space_group_name_H-M   'P 1'
#
loop_
_entity.id
_entity.type
_entity.pdbx_description
1 polymer ?
#
loop_
_entity_poly.entity_id
_entity_poly.type
_entity_poly.pdbx_seq_one_letter_code
_entity_poly.pdbx_strand_id
1 'polypeptide(L)'
;MVALPVFWPAVAPAAGRFEGEYYRGEGDTEYLELLETARRLFEPNPELQHLAMLYTPAWNGLVEGPTWGAWWIQNSYGPTYCALPVLEEPFVTFLQNSQDLWFDQMGDGKRAGYHGWVAPDGCLCDAAAPNWVVYKQGDGRIEIHDWALEFTAAGIVLQAEALLISRDREALGRYLPKLERAAELIESRRDPKTNLFWAGPAANLLAPSYAGWKKPDGTYDRAYLTGLSITYI
;
A
#
# COMPACT_ATOMS: atom_id res chain seq x y z
N MET A 1 8.58 44.42 30.38
CA MET A 1 7.79 43.24 30.79
C MET A 1 6.58 43.19 29.86
N VAL A 2 6.68 42.43 28.77
CA VAL A 2 5.63 42.35 27.74
C VAL A 2 4.76 41.14 28.09
N ALA A 3 3.48 41.36 28.35
CA ALA A 3 2.52 40.29 28.60
C ALA A 3 2.25 39.55 27.28
N LEU A 4 2.50 38.24 27.27
CA LEU A 4 2.08 37.35 26.20
C LEU A 4 0.55 37.18 26.26
N PRO A 5 -0.16 37.24 25.12
CA PRO A 5 -1.59 36.96 25.12
C PRO A 5 -1.82 35.47 25.42
N VAL A 6 -2.72 35.22 26.37
CA VAL A 6 -3.25 33.89 26.64
C VAL A 6 -4.17 33.53 25.47
N PHE A 7 -3.75 32.60 24.62
CA PHE A 7 -4.63 31.96 23.64
C PHE A 7 -5.53 30.99 24.40
N TRP A 8 -6.82 31.33 24.54
CA TRP A 8 -7.83 30.33 24.87
C TRP A 8 -7.92 29.35 23.69
N PRO A 9 -7.97 28.02 23.93
CA PRO A 9 -8.32 27.08 22.87
C PRO A 9 -9.68 27.48 22.30
N ALA A 10 -9.79 27.51 20.98
CA ALA A 10 -11.07 27.71 20.32
C ALA A 10 -12.06 26.66 20.86
N VAL A 11 -13.27 27.12 21.18
CA VAL A 11 -14.40 26.24 21.49
C VAL A 11 -14.57 25.31 20.29
N ALA A 12 -14.44 24.00 20.49
CA ALA A 12 -14.74 23.03 19.44
C ALA A 12 -16.15 23.33 18.89
N PRO A 13 -16.36 23.38 17.57
CA PRO A 13 -17.69 23.59 17.01
C PRO A 13 -18.65 22.59 17.66
N ALA A 14 -19.88 23.04 17.94
CA ALA A 14 -20.92 22.16 18.48
C ALA A 14 -20.98 20.91 17.61
N ALA A 15 -20.81 19.73 18.23
CA ALA A 15 -20.75 18.46 17.53
C ALA A 15 -21.98 18.33 16.63
N GLY A 16 -21.77 18.43 15.32
CA GLY A 16 -22.85 18.23 14.37
C GLY A 16 -23.26 16.77 14.41
N ARG A 17 -24.56 16.49 14.33
CA ARG A 17 -25.07 15.13 14.18
C ARG A 17 -25.17 14.81 12.69
N PHE A 18 -24.59 13.68 12.30
CA PHE A 18 -24.64 13.14 10.94
C PHE A 18 -25.51 11.87 10.91
N GLU A 19 -26.36 11.76 9.90
CA GLU A 19 -27.18 10.58 9.62
C GLU A 19 -27.11 10.25 8.12
N GLY A 20 -26.26 9.28 7.77
CA GLY A 20 -26.14 8.69 6.44
C GLY A 20 -26.80 7.31 6.36
N GLU A 21 -26.67 6.67 5.21
CA GLU A 21 -27.18 5.31 4.97
C GLU A 21 -26.33 4.26 5.70
N TYR A 22 -24.99 4.44 5.71
CA TYR A 22 -24.06 3.47 6.31
C TYR A 22 -23.51 3.96 7.65
N TYR A 23 -23.28 5.27 7.81
CA TYR A 23 -22.73 5.83 9.04
C TYR A 23 -23.68 6.83 9.71
N ARG A 24 -23.63 6.86 11.04
CA ARG A 24 -24.30 7.86 11.87
C ARG A 24 -23.42 8.20 13.06
N GLY A 25 -23.46 9.44 13.53
CA GLY A 25 -22.62 9.86 14.65
C GLY A 25 -22.72 11.35 14.97
N GLU A 26 -21.98 11.76 15.98
CA GLU A 26 -21.83 13.16 16.38
C GLU A 26 -20.34 13.53 16.32
N GLY A 27 -20.03 14.77 15.93
CA GLY A 27 -18.66 15.28 15.90
C GLY A 27 -18.34 16.02 14.60
N ASP A 28 -17.23 15.66 13.97
CA ASP A 28 -16.81 16.17 12.68
C ASP A 28 -17.69 15.56 11.58
N THR A 29 -18.72 16.30 11.16
CA THR A 29 -19.67 15.85 10.15
C THR A 29 -19.08 15.77 8.76
N GLU A 30 -18.05 16.56 8.45
CA GLU A 30 -17.37 16.51 7.14
C GLU A 30 -16.60 15.20 7.03
N TYR A 31 -15.91 14.77 8.10
CA TYR A 31 -15.26 13.47 8.13
C TYR A 31 -16.26 12.30 8.00
N LEU A 32 -17.40 12.37 8.69
CA LEU A 32 -18.45 11.34 8.59
C LEU A 32 -19.05 11.28 7.16
N GLU A 33 -19.21 12.42 6.50
CA GLU A 33 -19.64 12.49 5.10
C GLU A 33 -18.61 11.88 4.13
N LEU A 34 -17.31 12.02 4.41
CA LEU A 34 -16.25 11.33 3.64
C LEU A 34 -16.32 9.81 3.82
N LEU A 35 -16.53 9.32 5.04
CA LEU A 35 -16.71 7.88 5.30
C LEU A 35 -17.94 7.33 4.58
N GLU A 36 -19.06 8.05 4.66
CA GLU A 36 -20.30 7.71 3.95
C GLU A 36 -20.08 7.63 2.45
N THR A 37 -19.44 8.64 1.86
CA THR A 37 -19.13 8.67 0.43
C THR A 37 -18.22 7.49 0.05
N ALA A 38 -17.19 7.19 0.85
CA ALA A 38 -16.30 6.07 0.60
C ALA A 38 -17.03 4.72 0.62
N ARG A 39 -17.93 4.48 1.60
CA ARG A 39 -18.71 3.23 1.65
C ARG A 39 -19.69 3.09 0.49
N ARG A 40 -20.24 4.21 0.00
CA ARG A 40 -21.13 4.22 -1.18
C ARG A 40 -20.42 3.80 -2.48
N LEU A 41 -19.09 3.85 -2.56
CA LEU A 41 -18.33 3.38 -3.74
C LEU A 41 -18.31 1.84 -3.89
N PHE A 42 -18.73 1.11 -2.86
CA PHE A 42 -18.78 -0.36 -2.87
C PHE A 42 -20.14 -0.91 -3.32
N GLU A 43 -21.14 -0.06 -3.53
CA GLU A 43 -22.45 -0.45 -4.09
C GLU A 43 -22.71 0.26 -5.42
N PRO A 44 -23.50 -0.34 -6.33
CA PRO A 44 -23.95 0.35 -7.53
C PRO A 44 -24.65 1.66 -7.20
N ASN A 45 -24.09 2.77 -7.70
CA ASN A 45 -24.57 4.11 -7.40
C ASN A 45 -24.68 4.93 -8.70
N PRO A 46 -25.81 5.61 -8.98
CA PRO A 46 -25.96 6.41 -10.19
C PRO A 46 -25.11 7.71 -10.18
N GLU A 47 -24.63 8.14 -9.02
CA GLU A 47 -23.90 9.41 -8.83
C GLU A 47 -22.39 9.21 -8.73
N LEU A 48 -21.93 8.02 -8.32
CA LEU A 48 -20.55 7.74 -7.98
C LEU A 48 -19.98 6.58 -8.78
N GLN A 49 -18.65 6.53 -8.90
CA GLN A 49 -17.97 5.34 -9.41
C GLN A 49 -18.18 4.15 -8.48
N HIS A 50 -18.05 2.96 -9.05
CA HIS A 50 -18.20 1.71 -8.32
C HIS A 50 -16.96 0.85 -8.42
N LEU A 51 -16.64 0.07 -7.38
CA LEU A 51 -15.49 -0.83 -7.34
C LEU A 51 -15.44 -1.80 -8.54
N ALA A 52 -16.57 -2.23 -9.08
CA ALA A 52 -16.61 -3.09 -10.28
C ALA A 52 -15.98 -2.44 -11.52
N MET A 53 -15.83 -1.12 -11.57
CA MET A 53 -15.13 -0.44 -12.66
C MET A 53 -13.62 -0.70 -12.66
N LEU A 54 -13.08 -1.22 -11.56
CA LEU A 54 -11.69 -1.67 -11.45
C LEU A 54 -11.51 -3.14 -11.85
N TYR A 55 -12.58 -3.88 -12.13
CA TYR A 55 -12.46 -5.28 -12.54
C TYR A 55 -11.84 -5.42 -13.93
N THR A 56 -10.95 -6.40 -14.08
CA THR A 56 -10.43 -6.84 -15.37
C THR A 56 -10.58 -8.36 -15.55
N PRO A 57 -11.03 -8.81 -16.72
CA PRO A 57 -11.10 -10.24 -17.03
C PRO A 57 -9.71 -10.86 -17.29
N ALA A 58 -8.66 -10.06 -17.49
CA ALA A 58 -7.34 -10.57 -17.88
C ALA A 58 -6.69 -11.48 -16.82
N TRP A 59 -7.01 -11.27 -15.53
CA TRP A 59 -6.62 -12.16 -14.43
C TRP A 59 -7.76 -12.36 -13.42
N ASN A 60 -8.99 -12.07 -13.82
CA ASN A 60 -10.17 -12.15 -12.96
C ASN A 60 -9.97 -11.38 -11.63
N GLY A 61 -9.45 -10.16 -11.71
CA GLY A 61 -9.06 -9.37 -10.54
C GLY A 61 -9.26 -7.89 -10.74
N LEU A 62 -8.65 -7.09 -9.87
CA LEU A 62 -8.73 -5.63 -9.88
C LEU A 62 -7.48 -4.99 -10.52
N VAL A 63 -7.69 -3.86 -11.22
CA VAL A 63 -6.67 -2.93 -11.73
C VAL A 63 -6.79 -1.57 -11.05
N GLU A 64 -5.69 -0.83 -11.01
CA GLU A 64 -5.72 0.55 -10.51
C GLU A 64 -5.96 1.55 -11.65
N GLY A 65 -7.15 2.13 -11.69
CA GLY A 65 -7.53 3.13 -12.68
C GLY A 65 -7.82 2.58 -14.10
N PRO A 66 -8.59 3.33 -14.91
CA PRO A 66 -9.13 2.82 -16.18
C PRO A 66 -8.08 2.62 -17.28
N THR A 67 -6.90 3.23 -17.17
CA THR A 67 -5.87 3.24 -18.23
C THR A 67 -4.54 2.60 -17.84
N TRP A 68 -4.31 2.30 -16.55
CA TRP A 68 -3.02 1.77 -16.10
C TRP A 68 -2.87 0.30 -16.49
N GLY A 69 -3.92 -0.50 -16.31
CA GLY A 69 -3.93 -1.91 -16.72
C GLY A 69 -3.03 -2.82 -15.88
N ALA A 70 -2.70 -2.42 -14.66
CA ALA A 70 -1.90 -3.21 -13.73
C ALA A 70 -2.41 -3.08 -12.29
N TRP A 71 -2.07 -4.05 -11.45
CA TRP A 71 -2.17 -3.94 -10.00
C TRP A 71 -1.00 -3.11 -9.47
N TRP A 72 -1.27 -2.05 -8.71
CA TRP A 72 -0.27 -1.06 -8.30
C TRP A 72 -0.41 -0.67 -6.83
N ILE A 73 0.51 -1.18 -6.01
CA ILE A 73 0.36 -1.17 -4.56
C ILE A 73 0.31 0.23 -3.94
N GLN A 74 0.92 1.26 -4.56
CA GLN A 74 0.85 2.63 -4.04
C GLN A 74 -0.61 3.12 -3.96
N ASN A 75 -1.43 2.72 -4.93
CA ASN A 75 -2.85 3.05 -4.94
C ASN A 75 -3.68 2.00 -4.22
N SER A 76 -3.28 0.72 -4.28
CA SER A 76 -4.07 -0.35 -3.72
C SER A 76 -3.97 -0.48 -2.21
N TYR A 77 -2.85 -0.07 -1.58
CA TYR A 77 -2.58 -0.39 -0.17
C TYR A 77 -3.65 0.14 0.79
N GLY A 78 -3.83 1.46 0.87
CA GLY A 78 -4.81 2.08 1.77
C GLY A 78 -6.25 1.62 1.51
N PRO A 79 -6.76 1.72 0.27
CA PRO A 79 -8.10 1.27 -0.06
C PRO A 79 -8.33 -0.21 0.25
N THR A 80 -7.39 -1.09 -0.08
CA THR A 80 -7.51 -2.53 0.21
C THR A 80 -7.56 -2.78 1.71
N TYR A 81 -6.60 -2.23 2.47
CA TYR A 81 -6.52 -2.44 3.92
C TYR A 81 -7.81 -2.01 4.63
N CYS A 82 -8.36 -0.85 4.24
CA CYS A 82 -9.60 -0.33 4.80
C CYS A 82 -10.85 -1.09 4.34
N ALA A 83 -10.85 -1.63 3.12
CA ALA A 83 -11.99 -2.33 2.54
C ALA A 83 -12.12 -3.77 3.01
N LEU A 84 -11.01 -4.46 3.31
CA LEU A 84 -10.98 -5.89 3.64
C LEU A 84 -12.07 -6.35 4.64
N PRO A 85 -12.36 -5.63 5.74
CA PRO A 85 -13.39 -6.06 6.69
C PRO A 85 -14.84 -6.00 6.17
N VAL A 86 -15.09 -5.25 5.09
CA VAL A 86 -16.43 -4.98 4.56
C VAL A 86 -16.62 -5.45 3.12
N LEU A 87 -15.59 -6.01 2.49
CA LEU A 87 -15.69 -6.57 1.14
C LEU A 87 -16.53 -7.85 1.15
N GLU A 88 -17.42 -7.94 0.16
CA GLU A 88 -18.24 -9.11 -0.10
C GLU A 88 -17.88 -9.73 -1.46
N GLU A 89 -18.36 -10.95 -1.72
CA GLU A 89 -18.20 -11.56 -3.03
C GLU A 89 -18.99 -10.80 -4.11
N PRO A 90 -18.45 -10.67 -5.34
CA PRO A 90 -17.24 -11.33 -5.85
C PRO A 90 -15.93 -10.56 -5.59
N PHE A 91 -15.96 -9.43 -4.88
CA PHE A 91 -14.81 -8.53 -4.74
C PHE A 91 -13.70 -9.10 -3.86
N VAL A 92 -14.03 -9.93 -2.86
CA VAL A 92 -13.05 -10.69 -2.09
C VAL A 92 -12.22 -11.58 -3.02
N THR A 93 -12.89 -12.34 -3.90
CA THR A 93 -12.21 -13.15 -4.91
C THR A 93 -11.36 -12.31 -5.86
N PHE A 94 -11.88 -11.20 -6.37
CA PHE A 94 -11.14 -10.34 -7.31
C PHE A 94 -9.90 -9.72 -6.67
N LEU A 95 -10.01 -9.28 -5.42
CA LEU A 95 -8.89 -8.75 -4.66
C LEU A 95 -7.82 -9.84 -4.42
N GLN A 96 -8.23 -11.04 -4.01
CA GLN A 96 -7.29 -12.14 -3.79
C GLN A 96 -6.57 -12.52 -5.09
N ASN A 97 -7.25 -12.53 -6.24
CA ASN A 97 -6.60 -12.78 -7.53
C ASN A 97 -5.56 -11.71 -7.91
N SER A 98 -5.80 -10.45 -7.56
CA SER A 98 -4.80 -9.39 -7.71
C SER A 98 -3.59 -9.57 -6.80
N GLN A 99 -3.81 -10.01 -5.55
CA GLN A 99 -2.71 -10.33 -4.63
C GLN A 99 -1.92 -11.56 -5.09
N ASP A 100 -2.61 -12.62 -5.55
CA ASP A 100 -1.99 -13.81 -6.15
C ASP A 100 -1.06 -13.42 -7.30
N LEU A 101 -1.55 -12.61 -8.25
CA LEU A 101 -0.76 -12.09 -9.38
C LEU A 101 0.52 -11.37 -8.92
N TRP A 102 0.43 -10.61 -7.83
CA TRP A 102 1.53 -9.84 -7.29
C TRP A 102 2.55 -10.72 -6.57
N PHE A 103 2.09 -11.64 -5.71
CA PHE A 103 2.93 -12.57 -4.96
C PHE A 103 3.55 -13.67 -5.84
N ASP A 104 2.90 -14.09 -6.91
CA ASP A 104 3.47 -15.06 -7.87
C ASP A 104 4.60 -14.43 -8.69
N GLN A 105 4.64 -13.10 -8.75
CA GLN A 105 5.68 -12.30 -9.39
C GLN A 105 6.78 -11.82 -8.42
N MET A 106 6.75 -12.24 -7.15
CA MET A 106 7.81 -11.98 -6.17
C MET A 106 9.22 -12.30 -6.74
N GLY A 107 10.19 -11.47 -6.38
CA GLY A 107 11.61 -11.67 -6.68
C GLY A 107 12.15 -12.96 -6.06
N ASP A 108 13.04 -13.63 -6.79
CA ASP A 108 13.68 -14.89 -6.38
C ASP A 108 15.22 -14.85 -6.54
N GLY A 109 15.77 -13.64 -6.74
CA GLY A 109 17.18 -13.43 -7.05
C GLY A 109 17.60 -13.86 -8.46
N LYS A 110 16.66 -14.25 -9.34
CA LYS A 110 16.94 -14.73 -10.71
C LYS A 110 16.04 -14.10 -11.77
N ARG A 111 14.76 -13.90 -11.48
CA ARG A 111 13.76 -13.32 -12.37
C ARG A 111 14.07 -11.86 -12.66
N ALA A 112 14.18 -11.52 -13.94
CA ALA A 112 14.28 -10.15 -14.39
C ALA A 112 12.88 -9.54 -14.56
N GLY A 113 12.70 -8.31 -14.09
CA GLY A 113 11.49 -7.52 -14.33
C GLY A 113 11.51 -6.82 -15.69
N TYR A 114 10.54 -5.93 -15.91
CA TYR A 114 10.36 -5.19 -17.16
C TYR A 114 11.63 -4.42 -17.61
N HIS A 115 12.39 -3.87 -16.65
CA HIS A 115 13.64 -3.16 -16.92
C HIS A 115 14.88 -4.06 -17.01
N GLY A 116 14.71 -5.39 -17.00
CA GLY A 116 15.83 -6.34 -17.01
C GLY A 116 16.56 -6.47 -15.67
N TRP A 117 16.15 -5.72 -14.65
CA TRP A 117 16.73 -5.83 -13.31
C TRP A 117 16.21 -7.05 -12.56
N VAL A 118 17.12 -7.73 -11.87
CA VAL A 118 16.81 -8.92 -11.07
C VAL A 118 16.60 -8.51 -9.62
N ALA A 119 15.36 -8.63 -9.14
CA ALA A 119 15.03 -8.31 -7.76
C ALA A 119 15.52 -9.40 -6.78
N PRO A 120 15.90 -9.01 -5.55
CA PRO A 120 16.31 -9.98 -4.54
C PRO A 120 15.15 -10.90 -4.15
N ASP A 121 15.50 -12.05 -3.55
CA ASP A 121 14.51 -12.97 -3.00
C ASP A 121 13.57 -12.25 -2.01
N GLY A 122 12.28 -12.53 -2.07
CA GLY A 122 11.28 -11.93 -1.18
C GLY A 122 10.77 -10.55 -1.61
N CYS A 123 11.37 -9.92 -2.62
CA CYS A 123 10.98 -8.59 -3.06
C CYS A 123 9.63 -8.61 -3.78
N LEU A 124 8.63 -7.90 -3.25
CA LEU A 124 7.44 -7.57 -4.03
C LEU A 124 7.74 -6.37 -4.95
N CYS A 125 6.76 -5.95 -5.74
CA CYS A 125 6.99 -5.02 -6.84
C CYS A 125 6.10 -3.78 -6.75
N ASP A 126 6.46 -2.73 -7.48
CA ASP A 126 5.65 -1.52 -7.63
C ASP A 126 4.33 -1.86 -8.32
N ALA A 127 4.42 -2.43 -9.53
CA ALA A 127 3.26 -2.82 -10.32
C ALA A 127 3.41 -4.20 -10.95
N ALA A 128 2.27 -4.87 -11.15
CA ALA A 128 2.18 -6.21 -11.73
C ALA A 128 0.99 -6.35 -12.68
N ALA A 129 1.23 -7.01 -13.81
CA ALA A 129 0.25 -7.49 -14.77
C ALA A 129 0.70 -8.89 -15.27
N PRO A 130 -0.12 -9.66 -15.99
CA PRO A 130 0.31 -10.94 -16.54
C PRO A 130 1.57 -10.79 -17.40
N ASN A 131 2.62 -11.55 -17.03
CA ASN A 131 3.95 -11.52 -17.68
C ASN A 131 4.67 -10.15 -17.62
N TRP A 132 4.30 -9.28 -16.70
CA TRP A 132 4.88 -7.95 -16.56
C TRP A 132 4.98 -7.54 -15.10
N VAL A 133 6.19 -7.22 -14.66
CA VAL A 133 6.49 -6.85 -13.28
C VAL A 133 7.51 -5.71 -13.23
N VAL A 134 7.23 -4.71 -12.42
CA VAL A 134 8.13 -3.56 -12.18
C VAL A 134 8.56 -3.58 -10.73
N TYR A 135 9.81 -3.96 -10.45
CA TYR A 135 10.31 -4.17 -9.07
C TYR A 135 10.74 -2.89 -8.34
N LYS A 136 10.76 -1.75 -9.01
CA LYS A 136 11.16 -0.46 -8.43
C LYS A 136 10.11 0.58 -8.82
N GLN A 137 9.97 1.61 -8.00
CA GLN A 137 9.05 2.70 -8.28
C GLN A 137 9.32 3.34 -9.65
N GLY A 138 8.27 3.51 -10.46
CA GLY A 138 8.36 3.85 -11.87
C GLY A 138 8.49 5.34 -12.25
N ASP A 139 8.27 6.29 -11.34
CA ASP A 139 8.44 7.73 -11.60
C ASP A 139 9.85 8.22 -11.25
N GLY A 140 10.22 9.45 -11.62
CA GLY A 140 11.50 10.04 -11.22
C GLY A 140 12.75 9.43 -11.89
N ARG A 141 13.83 9.20 -11.11
CA ARG A 141 15.14 8.74 -11.61
C ARG A 141 15.35 7.26 -11.28
N ILE A 142 14.61 6.41 -11.99
CA ILE A 142 14.50 4.96 -11.73
C ILE A 142 15.86 4.23 -11.62
N GLU A 143 16.90 4.70 -12.31
CA GLU A 143 18.24 4.10 -12.29
C GLU A 143 18.92 4.17 -10.90
N ILE A 144 18.54 5.15 -10.07
CA ILE A 144 19.08 5.29 -8.72
C ILE A 144 18.14 4.73 -7.64
N HIS A 145 16.96 4.25 -8.03
CA HIS A 145 15.99 3.71 -7.08
C HIS A 145 16.51 2.40 -6.48
N ASP A 146 16.28 2.22 -5.18
CA ASP A 146 16.45 0.93 -4.53
C ASP A 146 15.23 0.05 -4.81
N TRP A 147 15.25 -1.17 -4.29
CA TRP A 147 14.13 -2.11 -4.39
C TRP A 147 12.91 -1.62 -3.60
N ALA A 148 11.73 -2.12 -4.00
CA ALA A 148 10.44 -1.75 -3.46
C ALA A 148 10.21 -2.29 -2.03
N LEU A 149 10.97 -1.79 -1.04
CA LEU A 149 10.96 -2.31 0.34
C LEU A 149 9.69 -1.97 1.10
N GLU A 150 9.22 -0.72 1.07
CA GLU A 150 7.96 -0.35 1.74
C GLU A 150 6.73 -0.95 1.04
N PHE A 151 6.82 -1.15 -0.28
CA PHE A 151 5.87 -1.91 -1.09
C PHE A 151 5.82 -3.37 -0.61
N THR A 152 6.98 -3.97 -0.37
CA THR A 152 7.09 -5.33 0.19
C THR A 152 6.46 -5.40 1.58
N ALA A 153 6.72 -4.41 2.44
CA ALA A 153 6.09 -4.32 3.76
C ALA A 153 4.56 -4.17 3.66
N ALA A 154 4.06 -3.31 2.77
CA ALA A 154 2.63 -3.16 2.54
C ALA A 154 1.97 -4.48 2.10
N GLY A 155 2.64 -5.25 1.24
CA GLY A 155 2.13 -6.56 0.84
C GLY A 155 2.08 -7.59 1.97
N ILE A 156 3.03 -7.55 2.90
CA ILE A 156 2.96 -8.36 4.12
C ILE A 156 1.71 -8.01 4.92
N VAL A 157 1.48 -6.71 5.19
CA VAL A 157 0.33 -6.24 5.96
C VAL A 157 -0.99 -6.65 5.30
N LEU A 158 -1.16 -6.37 4.00
CA LEU A 158 -2.41 -6.69 3.29
C LEU A 158 -2.73 -8.17 3.30
N GLN A 159 -1.74 -9.01 2.99
CA GLN A 159 -1.97 -10.44 2.89
C GLN A 159 -2.14 -11.07 4.28
N ALA A 160 -1.42 -10.58 5.30
CA ALA A 160 -1.63 -11.00 6.68
C ALA A 160 -3.05 -10.68 7.15
N GLU A 161 -3.56 -9.47 6.90
CA GLU A 161 -4.92 -9.08 7.26
C GLU A 161 -5.96 -9.98 6.56
N ALA A 162 -5.81 -10.22 5.25
CA ALA A 162 -6.68 -11.12 4.50
C ALA A 162 -6.68 -12.56 5.07
N LEU A 163 -5.52 -13.08 5.48
CA LEU A 163 -5.39 -14.40 6.11
C LEU A 163 -6.03 -14.44 7.51
N LEU A 164 -5.89 -13.37 8.29
CA LEU A 164 -6.49 -13.26 9.63
C LEU A 164 -8.02 -13.20 9.57
N ILE A 165 -8.57 -12.46 8.61
CA ILE A 165 -10.01 -12.35 8.36
C ILE A 165 -10.57 -13.69 7.89
N SER A 166 -9.98 -14.29 6.85
CA SER A 166 -10.48 -15.53 6.24
C SER A 166 -10.30 -16.76 7.14
N ARG A 167 -9.22 -16.81 7.93
CA ARG A 167 -8.81 -17.97 8.73
C ARG A 167 -8.67 -19.25 7.90
N ASP A 168 -8.37 -19.11 6.62
CA ASP A 168 -8.19 -20.23 5.70
C ASP A 168 -6.83 -20.89 5.91
N ARG A 169 -6.85 -22.17 6.34
CA ARG A 169 -5.65 -22.95 6.61
C ARG A 169 -4.84 -23.28 5.35
N GLU A 170 -5.50 -23.47 4.22
CA GLU A 170 -4.82 -23.75 2.96
C GLU A 170 -4.11 -22.49 2.46
N ALA A 171 -4.81 -21.35 2.48
CA ALA A 171 -4.22 -20.06 2.16
C ALA A 171 -3.03 -19.74 3.08
N LEU A 172 -3.15 -19.98 4.39
CA LEU A 172 -2.05 -19.84 5.35
C LEU A 172 -0.84 -20.69 4.95
N GLY A 173 -1.05 -21.96 4.59
CA GLY A 173 0.02 -22.84 4.14
C GLY A 173 0.72 -22.36 2.86
N ARG A 174 -0.02 -21.73 1.94
CA ARG A 174 0.53 -21.16 0.70
C ARG A 174 1.28 -19.86 0.94
N TYR A 175 0.76 -18.98 1.80
CA TYR A 175 1.24 -17.61 1.93
C TYR A 175 2.30 -17.42 3.00
N LEU A 176 2.26 -18.16 4.10
CA LEU A 176 3.22 -17.96 5.20
C LEU A 176 4.69 -18.03 4.73
N PRO A 177 5.12 -19.00 3.90
CA PRO A 177 6.49 -19.02 3.38
C PRO A 177 6.85 -17.83 2.48
N LYS A 178 5.87 -17.25 1.77
CA LYS A 178 6.08 -16.05 0.95
C LYS A 178 6.25 -14.81 1.84
N LEU A 179 5.45 -14.70 2.89
CA LEU A 179 5.53 -13.62 3.87
C LEU A 179 6.85 -13.65 4.64
N GLU A 180 7.33 -14.84 5.01
CA GLU A 180 8.65 -15.03 5.64
C GLU A 180 9.78 -14.52 4.75
N ARG A 181 9.81 -14.91 3.47
CA ARG A 181 10.82 -14.42 2.51
C ARG A 181 10.79 -12.89 2.35
N ALA A 182 9.59 -12.31 2.29
CA ALA A 182 9.42 -10.86 2.22
C ALA A 182 9.94 -10.16 3.49
N ALA A 183 9.63 -10.73 4.67
CA ALA A 183 10.10 -10.21 5.94
C ALA A 183 11.63 -10.33 6.06
N GLU A 184 12.22 -11.45 5.64
CA GLU A 184 13.68 -11.68 5.62
C GLU A 184 14.41 -10.65 4.75
N LEU A 185 13.84 -10.29 3.58
CA LEU A 185 14.39 -9.22 2.75
C LEU A 185 14.41 -7.88 3.51
N ILE A 186 13.32 -7.53 4.18
CA ILE A 186 13.25 -6.27 4.94
C ILE A 186 14.23 -6.31 6.12
N GLU A 187 14.29 -7.43 6.84
CA GLU A 187 15.23 -7.66 7.95
C GLU A 187 16.70 -7.56 7.54
N SER A 188 17.03 -7.94 6.31
CA SER A 188 18.38 -7.76 5.76
C SER A 188 18.83 -6.28 5.74
N ARG A 189 17.89 -5.33 5.87
CA ARG A 189 18.12 -3.89 5.88
C ARG A 189 18.13 -3.28 7.28
N ARG A 190 17.88 -4.06 8.33
CA ARG A 190 17.88 -3.58 9.72
C ARG A 190 19.29 -3.14 10.14
N ASP A 191 19.43 -1.89 10.55
CA ASP A 191 20.65 -1.40 11.18
C ASP A 191 20.73 -1.91 12.63
N PRO A 192 21.75 -2.72 12.99
CA PRO A 192 21.88 -3.26 14.35
C PRO A 192 22.11 -2.19 15.43
N LYS A 193 22.49 -0.96 15.05
CA LYS A 193 22.74 0.12 16.03
C LYS A 193 21.49 0.90 16.39
N THR A 194 20.67 1.23 15.39
CA THR A 194 19.47 2.06 15.58
C THR A 194 18.17 1.25 15.60
N ASN A 195 18.23 -0.01 15.18
CA ASN A 195 17.08 -0.88 14.96
C ASN A 195 16.10 -0.35 13.89
N LEU A 196 16.53 0.60 13.05
CA LEU A 196 15.78 1.15 11.93
C LEU A 196 16.21 0.49 10.61
N PHE A 197 15.39 0.63 9.57
CA PHE A 197 15.71 0.04 8.26
C PHE A 197 16.42 1.02 7.33
N TRP A 198 17.56 0.60 6.81
CA TRP A 198 18.42 1.39 5.93
C TRP A 198 18.13 1.10 4.46
N ALA A 199 17.37 1.98 3.83
CA ALA A 199 16.83 1.80 2.48
C ALA A 199 17.29 2.92 1.54
N GLY A 200 17.49 2.61 0.26
CA GLY A 200 17.91 3.58 -0.75
C GLY A 200 16.78 4.48 -1.29
N PRO A 201 17.10 5.31 -2.29
CA PRO A 201 16.14 6.22 -2.90
C PRO A 201 14.88 5.51 -3.40
N ALA A 202 13.71 6.12 -3.20
CA ALA A 202 12.41 5.62 -3.68
C ALA A 202 12.07 4.17 -3.28
N ALA A 203 12.63 3.68 -2.17
CA ALA A 203 12.15 2.44 -1.54
C ALA A 203 10.86 2.64 -0.72
N ASN A 204 10.37 3.88 -0.64
CA ASN A 204 9.16 4.26 0.09
C ASN A 204 7.90 4.13 -0.78
N LEU A 205 6.75 3.98 -0.14
CA LEU A 205 5.45 3.84 -0.81
C LEU A 205 4.81 5.22 -1.11
N LEU A 206 5.58 6.22 -1.57
CA LEU A 206 5.06 7.57 -1.86
C LEU A 206 5.30 7.96 -3.31
N ALA A 207 4.27 8.52 -3.94
CA ALA A 207 4.36 9.20 -5.22
C ALA A 207 4.13 10.73 -5.01
N PRO A 208 4.97 11.61 -5.57
CA PRO A 208 6.14 11.32 -6.39
C PRO A 208 7.29 10.70 -5.60
N SER A 209 8.19 9.98 -6.28
CA SER A 209 9.33 9.30 -5.69
C SER A 209 10.16 10.25 -4.84
N TYR A 210 10.24 9.96 -3.53
CA TYR A 210 11.17 10.67 -2.66
C TYR A 210 12.53 10.00 -2.73
N ALA A 211 13.51 10.73 -3.25
CA ALA A 211 14.89 10.27 -3.25
C ALA A 211 15.44 10.31 -1.81
N GLY A 212 16.36 9.40 -1.48
CA GLY A 212 16.94 9.28 -0.14
C GLY A 212 17.75 10.51 0.29
N TRP A 213 18.79 10.35 1.08
CA TRP A 213 19.55 11.50 1.55
C TRP A 213 20.39 12.12 0.42
N LYS A 214 20.06 13.35 0.00
CA LYS A 214 20.86 14.12 -0.97
C LYS A 214 22.15 14.59 -0.30
N LYS A 215 23.29 14.11 -0.82
CA LYS A 215 24.64 14.50 -0.37
C LYS A 215 25.02 15.90 -0.87
N PRO A 216 26.01 16.57 -0.25
CA PRO A 216 26.52 17.86 -0.71
C PRO A 216 27.03 17.86 -2.16
N ASP A 217 27.51 16.71 -2.66
CA ASP A 217 27.98 16.53 -4.05
C ASP A 217 26.84 16.32 -5.07
N GLY A 218 25.57 16.33 -4.62
CA GLY A 218 24.39 16.14 -5.46
C GLY A 218 24.01 14.69 -5.72
N THR A 219 24.80 13.71 -5.25
CA THR A 219 24.43 12.29 -5.27
C THR A 219 23.44 11.95 -4.15
N TYR A 220 22.87 10.76 -4.18
CA TYR A 220 21.86 10.32 -3.21
C TYR A 220 22.34 9.06 -2.50
N ASP A 221 22.14 9.01 -1.19
CA ASP A 221 22.39 7.84 -0.35
C ASP A 221 21.08 7.25 0.20
N ARG A 222 21.25 6.15 0.92
CA ARG A 222 20.24 5.54 1.77
C ARG A 222 19.81 6.47 2.91
N ALA A 223 18.61 6.24 3.41
CA ALA A 223 18.02 6.93 4.54
C ALA A 223 17.18 5.96 5.39
N TYR A 224 16.88 6.36 6.62
CA TYR A 224 15.88 5.69 7.43
C TYR A 224 14.50 6.15 6.98
N LEU A 225 13.74 5.23 6.39
CA LEU A 225 12.38 5.52 5.95
C LEU A 225 11.42 5.27 7.10
N THR A 226 10.74 6.32 7.54
CA THR A 226 9.72 6.24 8.59
C THR A 226 8.61 5.27 8.21
N GLY A 227 8.10 5.36 6.97
CA GLY A 227 7.03 4.50 6.47
C GLY A 227 7.37 3.01 6.53
N LEU A 228 8.57 2.62 6.09
CA LEU A 228 9.06 1.24 6.23
C LEU A 228 9.13 0.78 7.68
N SER A 229 9.57 1.66 8.60
CA SER A 229 9.69 1.32 10.02
C SER A 229 8.33 1.19 10.72
N ILE A 230 7.32 1.96 10.28
CA ILE A 230 5.96 1.89 10.81
C ILE A 230 5.19 0.70 10.20
N THR A 231 5.42 0.37 8.93
CA THR A 231 4.67 -0.70 8.26
C THR A 231 5.17 -2.10 8.67
N TYR A 232 6.40 -2.22 9.17
CA TYR A 232 7.00 -3.51 9.53
C TYR A 232 6.54 -4.12 10.88
N ILE A 233 5.83 -3.38 11.75
CA ILE A 233 5.58 -3.68 13.19
C ILE A 233 5.44 -5.17 13.54
#